data_AF-A0A949TKX8-F1
#
_entry.id   AF-A0A949TKX8-F1
#
_cell.length_a   1.000
_cell.length_b   1.000
_cell.length_c   1.000
_cell.angle_alpha   90.00
_cell.angle_beta   90.00
_cell.angle_gamma   90.00
#
_symmetry.space_group_name_H-M   'P 1'
#
loop_
_entity.id
_entity.type
_entity.pdbx_description
1 polymer ?
#
loop_
_entity_poly.entity_id
_entity_poly.type
_entity_poly.pdbx_seq_one_letter_code
_entity_poly.pdbx_strand_id
1 'polypeptide(L)'
;MALIEYLERDDWRSVLRRSFEGAITLLQTDRFGRCSSAVDDIKSWLTSGGVSRVQLQLERQMKGRRLDKERQSEIRDFLEQLVQENQRSLLQLIADGIIPWNQADFLATMGIAEAEFDAMWEHISAGGNLFETWMLANGYSQDRINQIYQIIDRWLVKTELSIHTNPDEPNWN
;
A
#
# COMPACT_ATOMS: atom_id res chain seq x y z
N MET A 1 -10.04 16.98 14.67
CA MET A 1 -10.70 15.68 14.89
C MET A 1 -9.86 14.60 14.27
N ALA A 2 -9.58 13.54 15.03
CA ALA A 2 -8.86 12.36 14.56
C ALA A 2 -9.75 11.54 13.63
N LEU A 3 -9.16 10.68 12.78
CA LEU A 3 -9.94 9.90 11.81
C LEU A 3 -11.05 9.07 12.49
N ILE A 4 -10.74 8.46 13.63
CA ILE A 4 -11.68 7.63 14.38
C ILE A 4 -12.96 8.35 14.82
N GLU A 5 -12.88 9.64 15.12
CA GLU A 5 -14.05 10.41 15.60
C GLU A 5 -15.07 10.65 14.47
N TYR A 6 -14.65 10.50 13.22
CA TYR A 6 -15.53 10.56 12.05
C TYR A 6 -16.10 9.19 11.68
N LEU A 7 -15.43 8.08 12.03
CA LEU A 7 -15.89 6.73 11.68
C LEU A 7 -17.19 6.32 12.41
N GLU A 8 -17.56 7.04 13.46
CA GLU A 8 -18.82 6.86 14.20
C GLU A 8 -19.99 7.64 13.58
N ARG A 9 -19.75 8.52 12.61
CA ARG A 9 -20.74 9.43 12.04
C ARG A 9 -21.24 8.94 10.70
N ASP A 10 -22.43 9.38 10.30
CA ASP A 10 -23.03 8.98 9.02
C ASP A 10 -22.20 9.39 7.78
N ASP A 11 -21.39 10.44 7.90
CA ASP A 11 -20.54 10.96 6.81
C ASP A 11 -19.15 10.29 6.72
N TRP A 12 -18.91 9.22 7.48
CA TRP A 12 -17.60 8.57 7.62
C TRP A 12 -16.94 8.21 6.28
N ARG A 13 -17.71 7.75 5.28
CA ARG A 13 -17.19 7.38 3.94
C ARG A 13 -16.49 8.57 3.26
N SER A 14 -17.13 9.74 3.29
CA SER A 14 -16.60 10.96 2.68
C SER A 14 -15.35 11.46 3.40
N VAL A 15 -15.28 11.28 4.71
CA VAL A 15 -14.10 11.66 5.49
C VAL A 15 -12.95 10.69 5.25
N LEU A 16 -13.20 9.38 5.26
CA LEU A 16 -12.18 8.36 5.02
C LEU A 16 -11.56 8.53 3.63
N ARG A 17 -12.38 8.71 2.58
CA ARG A 17 -11.91 8.98 1.22
C ARG A 17 -11.01 10.22 1.16
N ARG A 18 -11.51 11.38 1.60
CA ARG A 18 -10.74 12.64 1.57
C ARG A 18 -9.45 12.55 2.38
N SER A 19 -9.48 11.84 3.49
CA SER A 19 -8.28 11.66 4.33
C SER A 19 -7.25 10.79 3.63
N PHE A 20 -7.69 9.70 2.99
CA PHE A 20 -6.83 8.76 2.28
C PHE A 20 -6.20 9.39 1.03
N GLU A 21 -7.02 9.98 0.17
CA GLU A 21 -6.57 10.68 -1.05
C GLU A 21 -5.72 11.90 -0.70
N GLY A 22 -6.07 12.63 0.37
CA GLY A 22 -5.29 13.75 0.87
C GLY A 22 -3.92 13.34 1.39
N ALA A 23 -3.82 12.20 2.09
CA ALA A 23 -2.54 11.67 2.55
C ALA A 23 -1.65 11.27 1.37
N ILE A 24 -2.19 10.58 0.37
CA ILE A 24 -1.47 10.22 -0.85
C ILE A 24 -0.96 11.47 -1.58
N THR A 25 -1.82 12.46 -1.78
CA THR A 25 -1.48 13.71 -2.47
C THR A 25 -0.32 14.42 -1.77
N LEU A 26 -0.35 14.51 -0.43
CA LEU A 26 0.74 15.11 0.34
C LEU A 26 2.03 14.30 0.22
N LEU A 27 1.97 12.98 0.31
CA LEU A 27 3.16 12.14 0.13
C LEU A 27 3.80 12.30 -1.25
N GLN A 28 2.99 12.59 -2.28
CA GLN A 28 3.48 12.82 -3.65
C GLN A 28 4.02 14.24 -3.88
N THR A 29 3.52 15.26 -3.17
CA THR A 29 3.77 16.67 -3.50
C THR A 29 4.46 17.48 -2.41
N ASP A 30 4.03 17.34 -1.16
CA ASP A 30 4.58 18.03 0.00
C ASP A 30 4.40 17.18 1.27
N ARG A 31 5.37 16.30 1.50
CA ARG A 31 5.35 15.31 2.61
C ARG A 31 5.20 15.97 3.98
N PHE A 32 5.70 17.19 4.14
CA PHE A 32 5.71 17.93 5.41
C PHE A 32 4.62 19.00 5.47
N GLY A 33 3.75 19.06 4.45
CA GLY A 33 2.65 19.99 4.35
C GLY A 33 1.67 19.87 5.51
N ARG A 34 1.12 21.02 5.92
CA ARG A 34 0.07 21.07 6.96
C ARG A 34 -1.19 20.40 6.45
N CYS A 35 -1.82 19.60 7.31
CA CYS A 35 -3.06 18.89 6.98
C CYS A 35 -3.92 18.67 8.21
N SER A 36 -5.13 18.12 8.00
CA SER A 36 -6.01 17.75 9.12
C SER A 36 -5.44 16.55 9.87
N SER A 37 -5.81 16.39 11.14
CA SER A 37 -5.39 15.23 11.95
C SER A 37 -5.79 13.90 11.33
N ALA A 38 -6.94 13.80 10.66
CA ALA A 38 -7.36 12.57 9.99
C ALA A 38 -6.50 12.23 8.76
N VAL A 39 -6.03 13.24 8.02
CA VAL A 39 -5.07 13.06 6.91
C VAL A 39 -3.70 12.66 7.47
N ASP A 40 -3.28 13.31 8.56
CA ASP A 40 -1.99 13.04 9.19
C ASP A 40 -1.92 11.62 9.79
N ASP A 41 -3.02 11.13 10.36
CA ASP A 41 -3.17 9.74 10.82
C ASP A 41 -2.86 8.75 9.68
N ILE A 42 -3.55 8.86 8.54
CA ILE A 42 -3.36 7.96 7.40
C ILE A 42 -1.95 8.10 6.82
N LYS A 43 -1.45 9.33 6.67
CA LYS A 43 -0.09 9.60 6.18
C LYS A 43 0.97 8.92 7.06
N SER A 44 0.82 9.03 8.37
CA SER A 44 1.70 8.40 9.35
C SER A 44 1.64 6.87 9.27
N TRP A 45 0.45 6.30 9.10
CA TRP A 45 0.29 4.85 8.96
C TRP A 45 0.89 4.33 7.65
N LEU A 46 0.62 5.00 6.53
CA LEU A 46 1.19 4.66 5.22
C LEU A 46 2.72 4.69 5.25
N THR A 47 3.31 5.74 5.82
CA THR A 47 4.78 5.87 5.86
C THR A 47 5.46 4.95 6.89
N SER A 48 4.72 4.42 7.87
CA SER A 48 5.27 3.52 8.90
C SER A 48 5.10 2.03 8.58
N GLY A 49 4.18 1.66 7.69
CA GLY A 49 3.96 0.26 7.31
C GLY A 49 2.88 0.05 6.26
N GLY A 50 2.73 1.01 5.35
CA GLY A 50 1.87 0.91 4.17
C GLY A 50 0.40 0.64 4.47
N VAL A 51 -0.26 -0.05 3.53
CA VAL A 51 -1.70 -0.30 3.56
C VAL A 51 -2.07 -1.23 4.73
N SER A 52 -1.24 -2.23 5.01
CA SER A 52 -1.39 -3.17 6.12
C SER A 52 -1.42 -2.43 7.45
N ARG A 53 -0.59 -1.39 7.61
CA ARG A 53 -0.60 -0.55 8.81
C ARG A 53 -1.87 0.29 8.91
N VAL A 54 -2.38 0.81 7.79
CA VAL A 54 -3.66 1.53 7.75
C VAL A 54 -4.80 0.60 8.18
N GLN A 55 -4.87 -0.61 7.61
CA GLN A 55 -5.85 -1.64 7.97
C GLN A 55 -5.79 -1.99 9.47
N LEU A 56 -4.59 -2.30 9.98
CA LEU A 56 -4.38 -2.64 11.38
C LEU A 56 -4.81 -1.52 12.34
N GLN A 57 -4.49 -0.27 12.02
CA GLN A 57 -4.85 0.86 12.88
C GLN A 57 -6.35 1.13 12.85
N LEU A 58 -6.98 1.07 11.69
CA LEU A 58 -8.43 1.16 11.57
C LEU A 58 -9.11 0.06 12.38
N GLU A 59 -8.67 -1.19 12.28
CA GLU A 59 -9.23 -2.27 13.12
C GLU A 59 -9.11 -1.99 14.61
N ARG A 60 -7.94 -1.56 15.08
CA ARG A 60 -7.71 -1.22 16.49
C ARG A 60 -8.65 -0.11 16.95
N GLN A 61 -8.78 0.93 16.12
CA GLN A 61 -9.64 2.07 16.43
C GLN A 61 -11.12 1.67 16.46
N MET A 62 -11.60 0.93 15.47
CA MET A 62 -12.98 0.44 15.42
C MET A 62 -13.31 -0.48 16.61
N LYS A 63 -12.40 -1.40 16.97
CA LYS A 63 -12.53 -2.27 18.15
C LYS A 63 -12.55 -1.46 19.43
N GLY A 64 -11.66 -0.48 19.58
CA GLY A 64 -11.58 0.41 20.75
C GLY A 64 -12.85 1.24 20.96
N ARG A 65 -13.49 1.66 19.87
CA ARG A 65 -14.76 2.40 19.89
C ARG A 65 -16.02 1.54 19.91
N ARG A 66 -15.87 0.21 19.82
CA ARG A 66 -16.98 -0.76 19.83
C ARG A 66 -18.01 -0.50 18.72
N LEU A 67 -17.54 -0.15 17.52
CA LEU A 67 -18.40 -0.12 16.34
C LEU A 67 -19.03 -1.50 16.14
N ASP A 68 -20.26 -1.55 15.66
CA ASP A 68 -20.91 -2.81 15.35
C ASP A 68 -20.18 -3.54 14.18
N LYS A 69 -20.47 -4.84 14.04
CA LYS A 69 -19.79 -5.69 13.05
C LYS A 69 -20.10 -5.29 11.61
N GLU A 70 -21.30 -4.77 11.35
CA GLU A 70 -21.73 -4.36 10.02
C GLU A 70 -20.93 -3.15 9.58
N ARG A 71 -20.88 -2.10 10.41
CA ARG A 71 -20.07 -0.90 10.19
C ARG A 71 -18.59 -1.23 10.02
N GLN A 72 -18.06 -2.13 10.84
CA GLN A 72 -16.67 -2.58 10.69
C GLN A 72 -16.41 -3.23 9.33
N SER A 73 -17.37 -4.01 8.82
CA SER A 73 -17.25 -4.61 7.49
C SER A 73 -17.30 -3.55 6.40
N GLU A 74 -18.28 -2.64 6.47
CA GLU A 74 -18.39 -1.58 5.47
C GLU A 74 -17.12 -0.72 5.39
N ILE A 75 -16.49 -0.41 6.52
CA ILE A 75 -15.24 0.36 6.55
C ILE A 75 -14.09 -0.42 5.91
N ARG A 76 -13.98 -1.74 6.14
CA ARG A 76 -12.95 -2.57 5.50
C ARG A 76 -13.16 -2.63 3.99
N ASP A 77 -14.38 -2.95 3.55
CA ASP A 77 -14.72 -3.09 2.14
C ASP A 77 -14.48 -1.76 1.40
N PHE A 78 -14.82 -0.63 2.04
CA PHE A 78 -14.59 0.69 1.47
C PHE A 78 -13.10 1.08 1.45
N LEU A 79 -12.31 0.66 2.43
CA LEU A 79 -10.87 0.86 2.41
C LEU A 79 -10.22 0.06 1.27
N GLU A 80 -10.63 -1.19 1.05
CA GLU A 80 -10.16 -2.01 -0.06
C GLU A 80 -10.47 -1.34 -1.40
N GLN A 81 -11.68 -0.80 -1.55
CA GLN A 81 -12.05 0.01 -2.72
C GLN A 81 -11.11 1.21 -2.91
N LEU A 82 -10.82 1.97 -1.85
CA LEU A 82 -9.92 3.13 -1.93
C LEU A 82 -8.50 2.73 -2.32
N VAL A 83 -8.00 1.58 -1.83
CA VAL A 83 -6.69 1.04 -2.21
C VAL A 83 -6.66 0.74 -3.70
N GLN A 84 -7.69 0.09 -4.25
CA GLN A 84 -7.76 -0.21 -5.68
C GLN A 84 -7.87 1.05 -6.55
N GLU A 85 -8.72 2.01 -6.17
CA GLU A 85 -8.88 3.28 -6.88
C GLU A 85 -7.58 4.11 -6.90
N ASN A 86 -6.75 3.98 -5.86
CA ASN A 86 -5.48 4.70 -5.72
C ASN A 86 -4.26 3.82 -5.96
N GLN A 87 -4.44 2.63 -6.53
CA GLN A 87 -3.40 1.60 -6.69
C GLN A 87 -2.12 2.19 -7.31
N ARG A 88 -2.25 2.90 -8.43
CA ARG A 88 -1.11 3.49 -9.14
C ARG A 88 -0.32 4.45 -8.26
N SER A 89 -1.01 5.29 -7.50
CA SER A 89 -0.39 6.26 -6.61
C SER A 89 0.34 5.58 -5.45
N LEU A 90 -0.26 4.54 -4.86
CA LEU A 90 0.35 3.75 -3.79
C LEU A 90 1.61 3.02 -4.27
N LEU A 91 1.52 2.36 -5.43
CA LEU A 91 2.67 1.69 -6.03
C LEU A 91 3.80 2.66 -6.36
N GLN A 92 3.48 3.86 -6.84
CA GLN A 92 4.48 4.91 -7.08
C GLN A 92 5.17 5.33 -5.78
N LEU A 93 4.42 5.51 -4.69
CA LEU A 93 4.97 5.85 -3.37
C LEU A 93 5.86 4.73 -2.79
N ILE A 94 5.53 3.46 -3.06
CA ILE A 94 6.37 2.30 -2.72
C ILE A 94 7.66 2.32 -3.56
N ALA A 95 7.53 2.48 -4.88
CA ALA A 95 8.67 2.59 -5.80
C ALA A 95 9.60 3.74 -5.40
N ASP A 96 9.04 4.81 -4.85
CA ASP A 96 9.79 5.97 -4.40
C ASP A 96 10.47 5.82 -3.04
N GLY A 97 10.20 4.72 -2.32
CA GLY A 97 10.72 4.46 -0.98
C GLY A 97 10.04 5.30 0.11
N ILE A 98 8.92 5.97 -0.20
CA ILE A 98 8.17 6.80 0.74
C ILE A 98 7.28 5.91 1.63
N ILE A 99 6.61 4.94 1.00
CA ILE A 99 5.92 3.86 1.70
C ILE A 99 6.90 2.69 1.79
N PRO A 100 7.14 2.12 2.98
CA PRO A 100 8.02 0.97 3.12
C PRO A 100 7.49 -0.20 2.31
N TRP A 101 8.39 -0.86 1.58
CA TRP A 101 8.06 -2.07 0.85
C TRP A 101 7.92 -3.23 1.85
N ASN A 102 6.80 -3.93 1.77
CA ASN A 102 6.69 -5.30 2.27
C ASN A 102 5.81 -6.11 1.32
N GLN A 103 6.00 -7.42 1.30
CA GLN A 103 5.29 -8.32 0.38
C GLN A 103 3.77 -8.23 0.55
N ALA A 104 3.28 -8.20 1.79
CA ALA A 104 1.83 -8.12 2.08
C ALA A 104 1.20 -6.84 1.50
N ASP A 105 1.85 -5.69 1.62
CA ASP A 105 1.40 -4.40 1.09
C ASP A 105 1.43 -4.35 -0.43
N PHE A 106 2.48 -4.94 -1.03
CA PHE A 106 2.55 -5.06 -2.48
C PHE A 106 1.39 -5.91 -2.99
N LEU A 107 1.17 -7.09 -2.41
CA LEU A 107 0.07 -7.98 -2.78
C LEU A 107 -1.30 -7.35 -2.56
N ALA A 108 -1.52 -6.73 -1.39
CA ALA A 108 -2.76 -6.03 -1.06
C ALA A 108 -3.04 -4.87 -2.03
N THR A 109 -2.02 -4.08 -2.38
CA THR A 109 -2.15 -2.98 -3.35
C THR A 109 -2.41 -3.53 -4.76
N MET A 110 -1.83 -4.67 -5.09
CA MET A 110 -2.03 -5.37 -6.36
C MET A 110 -3.35 -6.15 -6.41
N GLY A 111 -4.09 -6.26 -5.31
CA GLY A 111 -5.29 -7.09 -5.23
C GLY A 111 -5.02 -8.58 -5.46
N ILE A 112 -3.79 -9.02 -5.19
CA ILE A 112 -3.37 -10.42 -5.32
C ILE A 112 -3.47 -11.05 -3.93
N ALA A 113 -4.17 -12.18 -3.80
CA ALA A 113 -4.19 -12.92 -2.56
C ALA A 113 -2.84 -13.61 -2.31
N GLU A 114 -2.44 -13.76 -1.04
CA GLU A 114 -1.18 -14.42 -0.68
C GLU A 114 -1.10 -15.85 -1.23
N ALA A 115 -2.18 -16.63 -1.15
CA ALA A 115 -2.24 -17.96 -1.73
C ALA A 115 -2.11 -17.97 -3.27
N GLU A 116 -2.58 -16.92 -3.96
CA GLU A 116 -2.39 -16.78 -5.40
C GLU A 116 -0.92 -16.48 -5.73
N PHE A 117 -0.26 -15.66 -4.90
CA PHE A 117 1.16 -15.40 -5.02
C PHE A 117 2.00 -16.65 -4.74
N ASP A 118 1.66 -17.43 -3.72
CA ASP A 118 2.36 -18.68 -3.41
C ASP A 118 2.23 -19.68 -4.56
N ALA A 119 1.03 -19.84 -5.12
CA ALA A 119 0.80 -20.68 -6.29
C ALA A 119 1.59 -20.20 -7.52
N MET A 120 1.69 -18.89 -7.74
CA MET A 120 2.53 -18.30 -8.76
C MET A 120 4.02 -18.61 -8.52
N TRP A 121 4.49 -18.43 -7.28
CA TRP A 121 5.88 -18.66 -6.90
C TRP A 121 6.29 -20.12 -7.04
N GLU A 122 5.44 -21.06 -6.62
CA GLU A 122 5.63 -22.50 -6.84
C GLU A 122 5.72 -22.83 -8.34
N HIS A 123 4.85 -22.22 -9.17
CA HIS A 123 4.85 -22.43 -10.61
C HIS A 123 6.14 -21.93 -11.29
N ILE A 124 6.60 -20.72 -10.93
CA ILE A 124 7.86 -20.15 -11.43
C ILE A 124 9.06 -20.98 -10.94
N SER A 125 9.08 -21.36 -9.67
CA SER A 125 10.18 -22.13 -9.07
C SER A 125 10.31 -23.54 -9.65
N ALA A 126 9.21 -24.11 -10.14
CA ALA A 126 9.19 -25.40 -10.84
C ALA A 126 9.67 -25.32 -12.31
N GLY A 127 10.13 -24.15 -12.77
CA GLY A 127 10.52 -23.92 -14.16
C GLY A 127 9.34 -23.73 -15.12
N GLY A 128 8.13 -23.52 -14.58
CA GLY A 128 7.00 -23.02 -15.34
C GLY A 128 7.24 -21.59 -15.82
N ASN A 129 6.57 -21.18 -16.90
CA ASN A 129 6.79 -19.92 -17.61
C ASN A 129 6.97 -18.68 -16.70
N LEU A 130 7.66 -17.67 -17.26
CA LEU A 130 7.90 -16.34 -16.67
C LEU A 130 6.63 -15.75 -16.02
N PHE A 131 6.81 -14.99 -14.94
CA PHE A 131 5.79 -14.22 -14.19
C PHE A 131 4.67 -13.63 -15.07
N GLU A 132 5.02 -13.09 -16.24
CA GLU A 132 4.09 -12.55 -17.24
C GLU A 132 3.02 -13.54 -17.70
N THR A 133 3.42 -14.79 -17.96
CA THR A 133 2.51 -15.82 -18.47
C THR A 133 1.47 -16.22 -17.43
N TRP A 134 1.88 -16.32 -16.17
CA TRP A 134 0.96 -16.60 -15.07
C TRP A 134 -0.01 -15.43 -14.87
N MET A 135 0.50 -14.19 -14.92
CA MET A 135 -0.33 -12.97 -14.80
C MET A 135 -1.37 -12.89 -15.93
N LEU A 136 -0.98 -13.13 -17.19
CA LEU A 136 -1.92 -13.17 -18.31
C LEU A 136 -2.97 -14.28 -18.15
N ALA A 137 -2.56 -15.47 -17.71
CA ALA A 137 -3.48 -16.61 -17.50
C ALA A 137 -4.51 -16.36 -16.39
N ASN A 138 -4.19 -15.50 -15.42
CA ASN A 138 -5.09 -15.10 -14.34
C ASN A 138 -5.85 -13.78 -14.64
N GLY A 139 -5.84 -13.33 -15.90
CA GLY A 139 -6.67 -12.21 -16.35
C GLY A 139 -6.07 -10.82 -16.13
N TYR A 140 -4.80 -10.72 -15.73
CA TYR A 140 -4.10 -9.44 -15.64
C TYR A 140 -3.73 -8.94 -17.05
N SER A 141 -3.92 -7.64 -17.31
CA SER A 141 -3.57 -7.05 -18.60
C SER A 141 -2.06 -6.86 -18.76
N GLN A 142 -1.59 -6.84 -20.01
CA GLN A 142 -0.18 -6.56 -20.32
C GLN A 142 0.26 -5.18 -19.78
N ASP A 143 -0.61 -4.18 -19.81
CA ASP A 143 -0.32 -2.85 -19.25
C ASP A 143 -0.04 -2.92 -17.74
N ARG A 144 -0.77 -3.77 -17.02
CA ARG A 144 -0.57 -3.97 -15.58
C ARG A 144 0.74 -4.70 -15.31
N ILE A 145 1.09 -5.70 -16.12
CA ILE A 145 2.36 -6.42 -16.04
C ILE A 145 3.54 -5.46 -16.29
N ASN A 146 3.47 -4.66 -17.35
CA ASN A 146 4.51 -3.67 -17.68
C ASN A 146 4.69 -2.63 -16.56
N GLN A 147 3.58 -2.19 -15.92
CA GLN A 147 3.66 -1.28 -14.78
C GLN A 147 4.38 -1.90 -13.59
N ILE A 148 4.10 -3.16 -13.26
CA ILE A 148 4.79 -3.88 -12.17
C ILE A 148 6.29 -3.91 -12.43
N TYR A 149 6.72 -4.25 -13.66
CA TYR A 149 8.15 -4.23 -13.99
C TYR A 149 8.77 -2.84 -13.86
N GLN A 150 8.10 -1.79 -14.33
CA GLN A 150 8.60 -0.41 -14.17
C GLN A 150 8.76 -0.01 -12.69
N ILE A 151 7.87 -0.49 -11.82
CA ILE A 151 7.94 -0.27 -10.37
C ILE A 151 9.14 -1.01 -9.78
N ILE A 152 9.30 -2.29 -10.13
CA ILE A 152 10.42 -3.12 -9.69
C ILE A 152 11.75 -2.53 -10.17
N ASP A 153 11.86 -2.15 -11.43
CA ASP A 153 13.07 -1.55 -12.01
C ASP A 153 13.43 -0.24 -11.30
N ARG A 154 12.46 0.65 -11.08
CA ARG A 154 12.69 1.91 -10.36
C ARG A 154 13.12 1.67 -8.91
N TRP A 155 12.52 0.66 -8.28
CA TRP A 155 12.87 0.25 -6.93
C TRP A 155 14.29 -0.33 -6.86
N LEU A 156 14.67 -1.20 -7.78
CA LEU A 156 16.01 -1.78 -7.87
C LEU A 156 17.06 -0.67 -8.05
N VAL A 157 16.82 0.26 -8.97
CA VAL A 157 17.71 1.42 -9.19
C VAL A 157 17.86 2.27 -7.92
N LYS A 158 16.76 2.58 -7.22
CA LYS A 158 16.81 3.36 -5.96
C LYS A 158 17.49 2.59 -4.82
N THR A 159 17.29 1.29 -4.74
CA THR A 159 17.91 0.43 -3.71
C THR A 159 19.41 0.30 -3.95
N GLU A 160 19.84 0.05 -5.19
CA GLU A 160 21.26 0.05 -5.57
C GLU A 160 21.92 1.41 -5.33
N LEU A 161 21.25 2.51 -5.69
CA LEU A 161 21.73 3.86 -5.39
C LEU A 161 21.85 4.09 -3.88
N SER A 162 20.90 3.59 -3.08
CA SER A 162 20.91 3.72 -1.62
C SER A 162 22.04 2.91 -0.96
N ILE A 163 22.31 1.70 -1.48
CA ILE A 163 23.45 0.86 -1.08
C ILE A 163 24.77 1.56 -1.40
N HIS A 164 24.88 2.22 -2.57
CA HIS A 164 26.09 2.94 -2.97
C HIS A 164 26.26 4.33 -2.34
N THR A 165 25.25 4.89 -1.67
CA THR A 165 25.35 6.17 -0.94
C THR A 165 25.63 6.03 0.55
N ASN A 166 25.81 4.81 1.07
CA ASN A 166 26.21 4.61 2.46
C ASN A 166 27.75 4.58 2.55
N PRO A 167 28.44 5.61 3.09
CA PRO A 167 29.91 5.63 3.16
C PRO A 167 30.45 4.75 4.30
N ASP A 168 29.57 4.15 5.11
CA ASP A 168 29.96 3.38 6.30
C ASP A 168 29.79 1.88 6.05
N GLU A 169 30.60 1.32 5.14
CA GLU A 169 31.00 -0.08 5.25
C GLU A 169 32.45 -0.15 5.75
N PRO A 170 32.72 -0.90 6.84
CA PRO A 170 34.08 -1.12 7.31
C PRO A 170 34.78 -2.06 6.33
N ASN A 171 35.90 -1.56 5.80
CA ASN A 171 36.86 -2.30 5.02
C ASN A 171 37.31 -3.58 5.76
N TRP A 172 36.97 -4.75 5.23
CA TRP A 172 37.57 -6.02 5.66
C TRP A 172 38.62 -6.43 4.63
N ASN A 173 39.82 -5.87 4.81
CA ASN A 173 41.08 -6.56 4.47
C ASN A 173 41.41 -7.56 5.58
#